data_AF-X1NIN1-F1
#
_entry.id   AF-X1NIN1-F1
#
_cell.length_a   1.000
_cell.length_b   1.000
_cell.length_c   1.000
_cell.angle_alpha   90.00
_cell.angle_beta   90.00
_cell.angle_gamma   90.00
#
_symmetry.space_group_name_H-M   'P 1'
#
loop_
_entity.id
_entity.type
_entity.pdbx_description
1 polymer ?
#
loop_
_entity_poly.entity_id
_entity_poly.type
_entity_poly.pdbx_seq_one_letter_code
_entity_poly.pdbx_strand_id
1 'polypeptide(L)' 'MRENDSDFRDFVNVVLIDLIESGKFYEIYERWFGPEGEVPFPMSDDYKTLLELQCWPG' A
#
# COMPACT_ATOMS: atom_id res chain seq x y z
N MET A 1 -19.68 2.28 22.23
CA MET A 1 -19.01 1.83 21.00
C MET A 1 -17.82 2.76 20.79
N ARG A 2 -16.60 2.26 20.58
CA ARG A 2 -15.38 3.08 20.60
C ARG A 2 -15.21 3.81 19.25
N GLU A 3 -15.73 5.02 19.16
CA GLU A 3 -15.51 5.95 18.04
C GLU A 3 -14.17 6.71 18.19
N ASN A 4 -13.04 6.00 18.31
CA ASN A 4 -11.73 6.66 18.47
C ASN A 4 -10.64 6.16 17.50
N ASP A 5 -11.05 5.47 16.42
CA ASP A 5 -10.17 4.92 15.39
C ASP A 5 -10.43 5.54 14.00
N SER A 6 -11.20 6.65 13.90
CA SER A 6 -11.38 7.33 12.61
C SER A 6 -10.13 8.11 12.23
N ASP A 7 -9.68 9.02 13.09
CA ASP A 7 -8.55 9.89 12.81
C ASP A 7 -7.25 9.10 12.54
N PHE A 8 -7.01 8.03 13.29
CA PHE A 8 -5.86 7.16 13.05
C PHE A 8 -5.96 6.42 11.72
N ARG A 9 -7.15 5.90 11.37
CA ARG A 9 -7.38 5.23 10.09
C ARG A 9 -7.25 6.19 8.92
N ASP A 10 -7.78 7.40 9.05
CA ASP A 10 -7.70 8.43 8.02
C ASP A 10 -6.26 8.87 7.80
N PHE A 11 -5.49 9.03 8.88
CA PHE A 11 -4.04 9.25 8.80
C PHE A 11 -3.31 8.12 8.07
N VAL A 12 -3.58 6.86 8.44
CA VAL A 12 -2.97 5.68 7.80
C VAL A 12 -3.34 5.61 6.32
N ASN A 13 -4.60 5.88 5.96
CA ASN A 13 -5.06 5.90 4.58
C ASN A 13 -4.32 6.96 3.75
N VAL A 14 -4.21 8.19 4.26
CA VAL A 14 -3.46 9.28 3.58
C VAL A 14 -2.01 8.89 3.36
N VAL A 15 -1.35 8.31 4.36
CA VAL A 15 0.05 7.87 4.23
C VAL A 15 0.19 6.75 3.20
N LEU A 16 -0.71 5.76 3.19
CA LEU A 16 -0.65 4.67 2.22
C LEU A 16 -0.87 5.16 0.78
N ILE A 17 -1.83 6.07 0.57
CA ILE A 17 -2.07 6.70 -0.73
C ILE A 17 -0.82 7.45 -1.20
N ASP A 18 -0.23 8.30 -0.34
CA ASP A 18 1.00 9.04 -0.67
C ASP A 18 2.17 8.10 -1.03
N LEU A 19 2.32 7.00 -0.30
CA LEU A 19 3.36 6.01 -0.58
C LEU A 19 3.14 5.29 -1.92
N ILE A 20 1.90 4.99 -2.28
CA ILE A 20 1.56 4.33 -3.55
C ILE A 20 1.73 5.32 -4.71
N GLU A 21 1.17 6.53 -4.62
CA GLU A 21 1.28 7.57 -5.65
C GLU A 21 2.72 8.03 -5.90
N SER A 22 3.53 8.14 -4.83
CA SER A 22 4.95 8.49 -4.96
C SER A 22 5.83 7.34 -5.46
N GLY A 23 5.30 6.13 -5.56
CA GLY A 23 6.00 4.93 -5.97
C GLY A 23 6.86 4.28 -4.87
N LYS A 24 7.03 4.92 -3.71
CA LYS A 24 7.83 4.40 -2.58
C LYS A 24 7.31 3.08 -2.04
N PHE A 25 6.00 2.86 -2.13
CA PHE A 25 5.39 1.58 -1.77
C PHE A 25 6.03 0.43 -2.55
N TYR A 26 6.25 0.59 -3.85
CA TYR A 26 6.85 -0.44 -4.70
C TYR A 26 8.34 -0.64 -4.40
N GLU A 27 9.08 0.40 -4.04
CA GLU A 27 10.48 0.27 -3.60
C GLU A 27 10.59 -0.56 -2.31
N ILE A 28 9.70 -0.28 -1.34
CA ILE A 28 9.63 -1.04 -0.10
C ILE A 28 9.23 -2.49 -0.40
N TYR A 29 8.23 -2.70 -1.27
CA TYR A 29 7.79 -4.02 -1.66
C TYR A 29 8.93 -4.83 -2.31
N GLU A 30 9.64 -4.24 -3.27
CA GLU A 30 10.74 -4.89 -3.98
C GLU A 30 11.87 -5.30 -3.03
N ARG A 31 12.19 -4.46 -2.02
CA ARG A 31 13.23 -4.76 -1.04
C ARG A 31 12.96 -6.04 -0.25
N TRP A 32 11.70 -6.33 0.08
CA TRP A 32 11.34 -7.45 0.96
C TRP A 32 10.76 -8.64 0.18
N PHE A 33 10.04 -8.38 -0.90
CA PHE A 33 9.26 -9.34 -1.66
C PHE A 33 9.67 -9.47 -3.13
N GLY A 34 10.64 -8.65 -3.58
CA GLY A 34 11.23 -8.79 -4.91
C GLY A 34 11.95 -10.13 -5.09
N PRO A 35 12.49 -10.40 -6.29
CA PRO A 35 13.18 -11.66 -6.60
C PRO A 35 14.36 -11.97 -5.67
N GLU A 36 15.02 -10.92 -5.18
CA GLU A 36 16.14 -10.98 -4.23
C GLU A 36 15.71 -10.67 -2.77
N GLY A 37 14.40 -10.55 -2.53
CA GLY A 37 13.83 -10.26 -1.22
C GLY A 37 13.91 -11.46 -0.27
N GLU A 38 13.71 -11.19 1.04
CA GLU A 38 13.69 -12.22 2.07
C GLU A 38 12.61 -13.28 1.83
N VAL A 39 11.50 -12.86 1.22
CA VAL A 39 10.39 -13.75 0.82
C VAL A 39 10.01 -13.42 -0.62
N PRO A 40 10.55 -14.11 -1.64
CA PRO A 40 10.22 -13.85 -3.03
C PRO A 40 8.73 -14.06 -3.28
N PHE A 41 8.00 -12.96 -3.45
CA PHE A 41 6.57 -12.96 -3.71
C PHE A 41 6.28 -11.84 -4.72
N PRO A 42 6.41 -12.14 -6.02
CA PRO A 42 6.25 -11.14 -7.06
C PRO A 42 4.82 -10.60 -7.08
N MET A 43 4.72 -9.28 -7.22
CA MET A 43 3.44 -8.58 -7.27
C MET A 43 2.64 -8.98 -8.52
N SER A 44 1.49 -9.62 -8.34
CA SER A 44 0.57 -9.93 -9.44
C SER A 44 -0.13 -8.67 -9.97
N ASP A 45 -0.60 -8.74 -11.21
CA ASP A 45 -1.32 -7.62 -11.83
C ASP A 45 -2.66 -7.34 -11.14
N ASP A 46 -3.34 -8.37 -10.63
CA ASP A 46 -4.55 -8.21 -9.82
C ASP A 46 -4.27 -7.42 -8.54
N TYR A 47 -3.12 -7.67 -7.90
CA TYR A 47 -2.75 -6.97 -6.67
C TYR A 47 -2.39 -5.51 -6.94
N LYS A 48 -1.71 -5.21 -8.07
CA LYS A 48 -1.49 -3.82 -8.52
C LYS A 48 -2.79 -3.09 -8.75
N THR A 49 -3.73 -3.73 -9.43
CA THR A 49 -5.06 -3.17 -9.71
C THR A 49 -5.80 -2.83 -8.42
N LEU A 50 -5.72 -3.69 -7.39
CA LEU A 50 -6.31 -3.41 -6.08
C LEU A 50 -5.66 -2.22 -5.37
N LEU A 51 -4.33 -2.08 -5.44
CA LEU A 51 -3.62 -0.93 -4.86
C LEU A 51 -4.03 0.39 -5.53
N GLU A 52 -4.18 0.38 -6.86
CA GLU A 52 -4.66 1.54 -7.62
C GLU A 52 -6.11 1.89 -7.25
N LEU A 53 -6.99 0.89 -7.10
CA LEU A 53 -8.37 1.11 -6.67
C LEU A 53 -8.46 1.68 -5.25
N GLN A 54 -7.54 1.31 -4.35
CA GLN A 54 -7.48 1.87 -3.00
C GLN A 54 -7.07 3.35 -2.97
N CYS A 55 -6.36 3.81 -4.00
CA CYS A 55 -5.96 5.21 -4.16
C CYS A 55 -6.95 6.03 -4.99
N TRP A 56 -8.00 5.41 -5.52
CA TRP A 56 -8.98 6.10 -6.33
C TRP A 56 -9.74 7.13 -5.49
N PRO A 57 -9.83 8.41 -5.91
CA PRO A 57 -10.62 9.41 -5.20
C PRO A 57 -12.10 9.04 -5.30
N GLY A 58 -12.70 8.70 -4.16
CA GLY A 58 -14.16 8.53 -4.01
C GLY A 58 -14.89 9.86 -4.01
#